data_AF-A0A4Y7MHX7-F1
#
_entry.id   AF-A0A4Y7MHX7-F1
#
_cell.length_a   1.000
_cell.length_b   1.000
_cell.length_c   1.000
_cell.angle_alpha   90.00
_cell.angle_beta   90.00
_cell.angle_gamma   90.00
#
_symmetry.space_group_name_H-M   'P 1'
#
loop_
_entity.id
_entity.type
_entity.pdbx_description
1 polymer ?
#
loop_
_entity_poly.entity_id
_entity_poly.type
_entity_poly.pdbx_seq_one_letter_code
_entity_poly.pdbx_strand_id
1 'polypeptide(L)'
;MVVFAGGFLAALFLGEPLLEPFRNTQSVLLATAVWYAMFYSPFDVIYKLSKFLPIKIVIAAMKEVYRCKKVYDGVNHAAKLFPNAWMILFITGLVKGNGAGFIKILERLIRGVWTPTAFEFLQPSFPTKACIVASIIFVLDKKTELISAPHALVYFGIVIFFVYFKVL
;
A
#
# COMPACT_ATOMS: atom_id res chain seq x y z
N MET A 1 8.07 -2.79 10.65
CA MET A 1 7.24 -1.59 10.36
C MET A 1 6.79 -1.51 8.91
N VAL A 2 7.69 -1.58 7.91
CA VAL A 2 7.38 -1.31 6.48
C VAL A 2 6.25 -2.18 5.90
N VAL A 3 6.18 -3.46 6.26
CA VAL A 3 5.17 -4.42 5.74
C VAL A 3 3.73 -3.98 6.07
N PHE A 4 3.53 -3.43 7.27
CA PHE A 4 2.23 -3.05 7.82
C PHE A 4 2.02 -1.53 7.85
N ALA A 5 2.91 -0.74 7.23
CA ALA A 5 2.92 0.72 7.28
C ALA A 5 1.58 1.38 6.90
N GLY A 6 0.94 0.89 5.83
CA GLY A 6 -0.40 1.38 5.43
C GLY A 6 -1.49 1.10 6.47
N GLY A 7 -1.38 0.00 7.21
CA GLY A 7 -2.28 -0.31 8.32
C GLY A 7 -2.05 0.60 9.52
N PHE A 8 -0.79 0.83 9.90
CA PHE A 8 -0.45 1.73 11.00
C PHE A 8 -0.96 3.16 10.78
N LEU A 9 -0.71 3.72 9.60
CA LEU A 9 -1.15 5.08 9.30
C LEU A 9 -2.67 5.18 9.13
N ALA A 10 -3.31 4.15 8.56
CA ALA A 10 -4.78 4.14 8.49
C ALA A 10 -5.40 4.09 9.89
N ALA A 11 -4.88 3.24 10.79
CA ALA A 11 -5.34 3.18 12.18
C ALA A 11 -5.12 4.52 12.89
N LEU A 12 -3.95 5.14 12.71
CA LEU A 12 -3.65 6.47 13.26
C LEU A 12 -4.66 7.53 12.82
N PHE A 13 -4.99 7.59 11.53
CA PHE A 13 -5.90 8.59 10.98
C PHE A 13 -7.37 8.33 11.27
N LEU A 14 -7.75 7.06 11.49
CA LEU A 14 -9.12 6.69 11.87
C LEU A 14 -9.34 6.67 13.39
N GLY A 15 -8.31 6.90 14.19
CA GLY A 15 -8.39 6.85 15.65
C GLY A 15 -8.50 5.43 16.22
N GLU A 16 -8.07 4.43 15.45
CA GLU A 16 -8.06 3.02 15.86
C GLU A 16 -6.76 2.66 16.58
N PRO A 17 -6.73 1.55 17.35
CA PRO A 17 -5.50 1.07 17.97
C PRO A 17 -4.38 0.85 16.95
N LEU A 18 -3.22 1.49 17.14
CA LEU A 18 -2.09 1.38 16.21
C LEU A 18 -1.59 -0.06 16.04
N LEU A 19 -1.79 -0.92 17.04
CA LEU A 19 -1.37 -2.31 16.99
C LEU A 19 -2.37 -3.23 16.27
N GLU A 20 -3.48 -2.70 15.74
CA GLU A 20 -4.48 -3.50 15.01
C GLU A 20 -3.87 -4.37 13.88
N PRO A 21 -2.88 -3.90 13.09
CA PRO A 21 -2.26 -4.75 12.07
C PRO A 21 -1.54 -5.99 12.63
N PHE A 22 -1.11 -5.98 13.89
CA PHE A 22 -0.47 -7.12 14.55
C PHE A 22 -1.46 -8.15 15.08
N ARG A 23 -2.74 -7.81 15.17
CA ARG A 23 -3.79 -8.74 15.59
C ARG A 23 -3.92 -9.94 14.65
N ASN A 24 -3.59 -9.76 13.37
CA ASN A 24 -3.57 -10.86 12.41
C ASN A 24 -2.29 -11.70 12.53
N THR A 25 -2.31 -12.68 13.43
CA THR A 25 -1.17 -13.57 13.71
C THR A 25 -0.63 -14.25 12.45
N GLN A 26 -1.50 -14.66 11.51
CA GLN A 26 -1.04 -15.31 10.28
C GLN A 26 -0.22 -14.37 9.39
N SER A 27 -0.68 -13.12 9.22
CA SER A 27 0.07 -12.12 8.45
C SER A 27 1.39 -11.75 9.12
N VAL A 28 1.41 -11.66 10.46
CA VAL A 28 2.63 -11.40 11.23
C VAL A 28 3.62 -12.55 11.08
N LEU A 29 3.18 -13.79 11.25
CA LEU A 29 4.01 -14.99 11.08
C LEU A 29 4.57 -15.12 9.67
N LEU A 30 3.75 -14.85 8.65
CA LEU A 30 4.21 -14.85 7.26
C LEU A 30 5.28 -13.77 7.03
N ALA A 31 5.05 -12.56 7.53
CA ALA A 31 6.00 -11.45 7.39
C ALA A 31 7.32 -11.74 8.11
N THR A 32 7.29 -12.34 9.30
CA THR A 32 8.51 -12.73 10.03
C THR A 32 9.23 -13.89 9.35
N ALA A 33 8.51 -14.88 8.82
CA ALA A 33 9.10 -15.98 8.06
C ALA A 33 9.79 -15.48 6.78
N VAL A 34 9.14 -14.60 6.01
CA VAL A 34 9.73 -13.99 4.81
C VAL A 34 10.94 -13.13 5.16
N TRP A 35 10.86 -12.35 6.25
CA TRP A 35 12.00 -11.58 6.75
C TRP A 35 13.17 -12.50 7.11
N TYR A 36 12.93 -13.56 7.89
CA TYR A 36 13.98 -14.50 8.27
C TYR A 36 14.62 -15.17 7.05
N ALA A 37 13.79 -15.67 6.14
CA ALA A 37 14.22 -16.27 4.87
C ALA A 37 15.10 -15.32 4.03
N MET A 38 14.73 -14.04 3.93
CA MET A 38 15.47 -13.04 3.14
C MET A 38 16.84 -12.67 3.75
N PHE A 39 17.02 -12.79 5.06
CA PHE A 39 18.26 -12.38 5.75
C PHE A 39 19.15 -13.55 6.18
N TYR A 40 18.58 -14.73 6.45
CA TYR A 40 19.28 -15.85 7.08
C TYR A 40 19.22 -17.14 6.28
N SER A 41 18.71 -17.14 5.04
CA SER A 41 18.77 -18.33 4.19
C SER A 41 20.23 -18.76 3.92
N PRO A 42 20.54 -20.07 3.95
CA PRO A 42 21.89 -20.56 3.69
C PRO A 42 22.32 -20.14 2.27
N PHE A 43 23.56 -19.69 2.13
CA PHE A 43 24.15 -19.18 0.88
C PHE A 43 23.39 -18.00 0.23
N ASP A 44 22.50 -17.34 0.98
CA ASP A 44 21.71 -16.20 0.53
C ASP A 44 20.83 -16.53 -0.70
N VAL A 45 20.38 -17.79 -0.80
CA VAL A 45 19.67 -18.33 -1.98
C VAL A 45 18.37 -17.56 -2.23
N ILE A 46 17.60 -17.29 -1.17
CA ILE A 46 16.29 -16.64 -1.31
C ILE A 46 16.44 -15.20 -1.80
N TYR A 47 17.42 -14.47 -1.26
CA TYR A 47 17.75 -13.13 -1.73
C TYR A 47 18.18 -13.13 -3.20
N LYS A 48 19.09 -14.04 -3.58
CA LYS A 48 19.58 -14.16 -4.96
C LYS A 48 18.44 -14.50 -5.94
N LEU A 49 17.58 -15.46 -5.59
CA LEU A 49 16.39 -15.80 -6.40
C LEU A 49 15.43 -14.61 -6.51
N SER A 50 15.17 -13.88 -5.42
CA SER A 50 14.30 -12.70 -5.45
C SER A 50 14.82 -11.57 -6.35
N LYS A 51 16.14 -11.53 -6.59
CA LYS A 51 16.80 -10.59 -7.49
C LYS A 51 16.81 -11.05 -8.95
N PHE A 52 16.60 -12.34 -9.22
CA PHE A 52 16.54 -12.86 -10.58
C PHE A 52 15.38 -12.19 -11.32
N LEU A 53 15.67 -11.61 -12.50
CA LEU A 53 14.78 -10.65 -13.16
C LEU A 53 13.37 -11.21 -13.42
N PRO A 54 13.18 -12.43 -13.96
CA PRO A 54 11.85 -13.02 -14.13
C PRO A 54 11.06 -13.11 -12.83
N ILE A 55 11.69 -13.59 -11.75
CA ILE A 55 11.05 -13.72 -10.43
C ILE A 55 10.71 -12.34 -9.86
N LYS A 56 11.64 -11.39 -9.98
CA LYS A 56 11.45 -10.02 -9.52
C LYS A 56 10.28 -9.33 -10.20
N ILE A 57 10.08 -9.53 -11.50
CA ILE A 57 8.95 -8.97 -12.25
C ILE A 57 7.63 -9.54 -11.72
N VAL A 58 7.55 -10.86 -11.53
CA VAL A 58 6.33 -11.50 -10.99
C VAL A 58 6.01 -10.97 -9.59
N ILE A 59 7.00 -10.89 -8.71
CA ILE A 59 6.83 -10.33 -7.36
C ILE A 59 6.39 -8.85 -7.43
N ALA A 60 6.98 -8.06 -8.33
CA ALA A 60 6.64 -6.66 -8.51
C ALA A 60 5.19 -6.49 -9.00
N ALA A 61 4.75 -7.27 -9.97
CA ALA A 61 3.37 -7.26 -10.46
C ALA A 61 2.37 -7.64 -9.35
N MET A 62 2.62 -8.76 -8.64
CA MET A 62 1.77 -9.18 -7.52
C MET A 62 1.68 -8.11 -6.42
N LYS A 63 2.79 -7.43 -6.12
CA LYS A 63 2.81 -6.32 -5.16
C LYS A 63 1.87 -5.19 -5.57
N GLU A 64 1.79 -4.87 -6.84
CA GLU A 64 0.91 -3.80 -7.34
C GLU A 64 -0.57 -4.20 -7.33
N VAL A 65 -0.89 -5.46 -7.63
CA VAL A 65 -2.25 -6.01 -7.43
C VAL A 65 -2.66 -5.83 -5.97
N TYR A 66 -1.78 -6.21 -5.04
CA TYR A 66 -2.06 -6.07 -3.61
C TYR A 66 -2.13 -4.61 -3.15
N ARG A 67 -1.38 -3.70 -3.78
CA ARG A 67 -1.47 -2.27 -3.53
C ARG A 67 -2.85 -1.74 -3.91
N CYS A 68 -3.34 -2.06 -5.11
CA CYS A 68 -4.67 -1.66 -5.55
C CYS A 68 -5.75 -2.17 -4.60
N LYS A 69 -5.65 -3.45 -4.18
CA LYS A 69 -6.51 -4.02 -3.14
C LYS A 69 -6.49 -3.21 -1.85
N LYS A 70 -5.31 -2.83 -1.34
CA LYS A 70 -5.18 -2.00 -0.13
C LYS A 70 -5.86 -0.64 -0.25
N VAL A 71 -5.76 0.02 -1.40
CA VAL A 71 -6.45 1.31 -1.64
C VAL A 71 -7.96 1.09 -1.58
N TYR A 72 -8.47 0.12 -2.33
CA TYR A 72 -9.89 -0.23 -2.38
C TYR A 72 -10.44 -0.59 -0.98
N ASP A 73 -9.77 -1.48 -0.26
CA ASP A 73 -10.13 -1.88 1.10
C ASP A 73 -10.03 -0.70 2.07
N GLY A 74 -9.12 0.26 1.84
CA GLY A 74 -9.01 1.50 2.61
C GLY A 74 -10.21 2.41 2.45
N VAL A 75 -10.59 2.68 1.20
CA VAL A 75 -11.78 3.48 0.87
C VAL A 75 -13.04 2.82 1.43
N ASN A 76 -13.18 1.50 1.26
CA ASN A 76 -14.32 0.75 1.78
C ASN A 76 -14.41 0.75 3.30
N HIS A 77 -13.26 0.64 3.97
CA HIS A 77 -13.20 0.68 5.42
C HIS A 77 -13.62 2.05 5.95
N ALA A 78 -13.03 3.13 5.42
CA ALA A 78 -13.39 4.49 5.79
C ALA A 78 -14.86 4.82 5.45
N ALA A 79 -15.39 4.28 4.34
CA ALA A 79 -16.79 4.49 3.96
C ALA A 79 -17.79 3.88 4.94
N LYS A 80 -17.41 2.80 5.65
CA LYS A 80 -18.26 2.19 6.69
C LYS A 80 -18.30 3.06 7.95
N LEU A 81 -17.18 3.67 8.32
CA LEU A 81 -17.05 4.50 9.52
C LEU A 81 -17.59 5.92 9.30
N PHE A 82 -17.27 6.52 8.15
CA PHE A 82 -17.57 7.91 7.83
C PHE A 82 -18.18 8.04 6.43
N PRO A 83 -19.42 7.59 6.20
CA PRO A 83 -20.01 7.50 4.87
C PRO A 83 -20.04 8.85 4.13
N ASN A 84 -20.21 9.98 4.82
CA ASN A 84 -20.32 11.29 4.15
C ASN A 84 -19.00 12.06 4.07
N ALA A 85 -17.89 11.52 4.59
CA ALA A 85 -16.62 12.25 4.68
C ALA A 85 -15.67 11.88 3.53
N TRP A 86 -15.91 12.45 2.35
CA TRP A 86 -15.18 12.13 1.11
C TRP A 86 -13.66 12.24 1.28
N MET A 87 -13.20 13.26 1.99
CA MET A 87 -11.78 13.49 2.26
C MET A 87 -11.16 12.39 3.12
N ILE A 88 -11.88 11.85 4.11
CA ILE A 88 -11.39 10.76 4.99
C ILE A 88 -11.25 9.47 4.18
N LEU A 89 -12.22 9.17 3.31
CA LEU A 89 -12.15 8.00 2.42
C LEU A 89 -10.94 8.10 1.49
N PHE A 90 -10.76 9.26 0.88
CA PHE A 90 -9.64 9.55 -0.01
C PHE A 90 -8.28 9.37 0.69
N ILE A 91 -8.10 10.02 1.84
CA ILE A 91 -6.84 9.96 2.61
C ILE A 91 -6.57 8.53 3.07
N THR A 92 -7.59 7.82 3.56
CA THR A 92 -7.43 6.43 4.02
C THR A 92 -7.01 5.50 2.88
N GLY A 93 -7.63 5.65 1.70
CA GLY A 93 -7.25 4.89 0.51
C GLY A 93 -5.80 5.15 0.08
N LEU A 94 -5.40 6.42 0.01
CA LEU A 94 -4.04 6.86 -0.33
C LEU A 94 -3.01 6.24 0.62
N VAL A 95 -3.28 6.33 1.91
CA VAL A 95 -2.38 5.93 2.98
C VAL A 95 -2.27 4.40 3.08
N LYS A 96 -3.36 3.65 2.89
CA LYS A 96 -3.27 2.19 2.78
C LYS A 96 -2.48 1.76 1.55
N GLY A 97 -2.60 2.49 0.44
CA GLY A 97 -1.87 2.22 -0.81
C GLY A 97 -0.35 2.44 -0.70
N ASN A 98 0.08 3.60 -0.19
CA ASN A 98 1.52 3.95 -0.09
C ASN A 98 2.00 4.34 1.31
N GLY A 99 1.47 3.73 2.37
CA GLY A 99 1.87 4.07 3.74
C GLY A 99 3.34 3.83 4.05
N ALA A 100 3.99 2.90 3.34
CA ALA A 100 5.43 2.67 3.44
C ALA A 100 6.26 3.89 2.99
N GLY A 101 5.80 4.62 1.97
CA GLY A 101 6.44 5.86 1.54
C GLY A 101 6.37 6.95 2.62
N PHE A 102 5.20 7.12 3.23
CA PHE A 102 4.96 8.11 4.28
C PHE A 102 5.71 7.79 5.59
N ILE A 103 5.76 6.52 6.03
CA ILE A 103 6.52 6.12 7.23
C ILE A 103 8.04 6.09 7.00
N LYS A 104 8.52 6.09 5.75
CA LYS A 104 9.94 5.92 5.42
C LYS A 104 10.88 6.89 6.15
N ILE A 105 10.45 8.13 6.36
CA ILE A 105 11.25 9.14 7.06
C ILE A 105 11.34 8.84 8.55
N LEU A 106 10.22 8.45 9.17
CA LEU A 106 10.20 8.02 10.56
C LEU A 106 11.09 6.78 10.74
N GLU A 107 11.02 5.82 9.82
CA GLU A 107 11.92 4.66 9.82
C GLU A 107 13.40 5.07 9.75
N ARG A 108 13.74 6.00 8.85
CA ARG A 108 15.13 6.48 8.70
C ARG A 108 15.60 7.22 9.95
N LEU A 109 14.75 8.06 10.54
CA LEU A 109 15.03 8.79 11.77
C LEU A 109 15.31 7.84 12.94
N ILE A 110 14.51 6.77 13.10
CA ILE A 110 14.72 5.73 14.11
C ILE A 110 16.07 5.02 13.90
N ARG A 111 16.52 4.86 12.65
CA ARG A 111 17.83 4.30 12.30
C ARG A 111 18.98 5.31 12.43
N GLY A 112 18.73 6.54 12.91
CA GLY A 112 19.74 7.59 13.04
C GLY A 112 20.14 8.26 11.72
N VAL A 113 19.35 8.09 10.65
CA VAL A 113 19.62 8.67 9.33
C VAL A 113 18.56 9.71 9.00
N TRP A 114 18.97 10.95 8.71
CA TRP A 114 18.05 12.01 8.29
C TRP A 114 18.16 12.28 6.79
N THR A 115 17.02 12.22 6.09
CA THR A 115 16.94 12.54 4.65
C THR A 115 15.68 13.35 4.38
N PRO A 116 15.72 14.69 4.51
CA PRO A 116 14.53 15.54 4.43
C PRO A 116 13.93 15.57 3.03
N THR A 117 14.73 15.31 1.99
CA THR A 117 14.29 15.24 0.59
C THR A 117 13.42 14.03 0.27
N ALA A 118 13.32 13.04 1.16
CA ALA A 118 12.55 11.82 0.96
C ALA A 118 11.06 11.94 1.34
N PHE A 119 10.58 13.16 1.58
CA PHE A 119 9.21 13.43 1.99
C PHE A 119 8.25 13.29 0.81
N GLU A 120 7.35 12.30 0.87
CA GLU A 120 6.38 12.01 -0.21
C GLU A 120 5.42 13.18 -0.49
N PHE A 121 5.21 14.11 0.47
CA PHE A 121 4.46 15.33 0.19
C PHE A 121 5.28 16.38 -0.56
N LEU A 122 6.61 16.40 -0.39
CA LEU A 122 7.49 17.35 -1.07
C LEU A 122 7.77 16.92 -2.50
N GLN A 123 8.05 15.62 -2.70
CA GLN A 123 8.31 15.03 -4.01
C GLN A 123 7.55 13.69 -4.13
N PRO A 124 6.27 13.71 -4.55
CA PRO A 124 5.45 12.51 -4.62
C PRO A 124 5.99 11.52 -5.64
N SER A 125 6.29 10.32 -5.18
CA SER A 125 6.71 9.22 -6.04
C SER A 125 5.56 8.75 -6.94
N PHE A 126 5.89 8.05 -8.04
CA PHE A 126 4.88 7.46 -8.92
C PHE A 126 3.85 6.60 -8.15
N PRO A 127 4.26 5.71 -7.22
CA PRO A 127 3.33 5.01 -6.32
C PRO A 127 2.31 5.91 -5.62
N THR A 128 2.75 7.05 -5.09
CA THR A 128 1.88 8.02 -4.41
C THR A 128 0.88 8.63 -5.39
N LYS A 129 1.36 9.12 -6.53
CA LYS A 129 0.49 9.70 -7.57
C LYS A 129 -0.56 8.71 -8.07
N ALA A 130 -0.16 7.47 -8.34
CA ALA A 130 -1.08 6.41 -8.76
C ALA A 130 -2.09 6.06 -7.66
N CYS A 131 -1.68 6.04 -6.38
CA CYS A 131 -2.61 5.84 -5.26
C CYS A 131 -3.57 7.01 -5.06
N ILE A 132 -3.15 8.26 -5.32
CA ILE A 132 -4.03 9.44 -5.28
C ILE A 132 -5.15 9.25 -6.31
N VAL A 133 -4.79 8.97 -7.57
CA VAL A 133 -5.75 8.78 -8.66
C VAL A 133 -6.67 7.60 -8.38
N ALA A 134 -6.11 6.44 -8.00
CA ALA A 134 -6.91 5.26 -7.66
C ALA A 134 -7.88 5.51 -6.49
N SER A 135 -7.44 6.22 -5.45
CA SER A 135 -8.28 6.56 -4.30
C SER A 135 -9.44 7.48 -4.71
N ILE A 136 -9.18 8.50 -5.54
CA ILE A 136 -10.23 9.37 -6.08
C ILE A 136 -11.25 8.56 -6.89
N ILE A 137 -10.78 7.70 -7.80
CA ILE A 137 -11.68 6.87 -8.63
C ILE A 137 -12.53 5.95 -7.74
N PHE A 138 -11.94 5.27 -6.77
CA PHE A 138 -12.71 4.40 -5.85
C PHE A 138 -13.68 5.16 -4.95
N VAL A 139 -13.36 6.40 -4.55
CA VAL A 139 -14.31 7.26 -3.81
C VAL A 139 -15.48 7.65 -4.70
N LEU A 140 -15.22 8.07 -5.94
CA LEU A 140 -16.25 8.46 -6.91
C LEU A 140 -17.14 7.26 -7.27
N ASP A 141 -16.53 6.13 -7.62
CA ASP A 141 -17.22 4.86 -7.93
C ASP A 141 -18.14 4.42 -6.77
N LYS A 142 -17.75 4.71 -5.53
CA LYS A 142 -18.54 4.35 -4.34
C LYS A 142 -19.60 5.36 -3.95
N LYS A 143 -19.41 6.65 -4.27
CA LYS A 143 -20.30 7.75 -3.83
C LYS A 143 -21.22 8.26 -4.91
N THR A 144 -20.92 7.98 -6.17
CA THR A 144 -21.63 8.51 -7.31
C THR A 144 -21.84 7.42 -8.35
N GLU A 145 -22.95 7.49 -9.08
CA GLU A 145 -23.20 6.66 -10.26
C GLU A 145 -22.57 7.28 -11.53
N LEU A 146 -21.69 8.27 -11.38
CA LEU A 146 -21.00 8.93 -12.49
C LEU A 146 -20.17 7.93 -13.32
N ILE A 147 -19.73 6.85 -12.69
CA ILE A 147 -19.07 5.74 -13.36
C ILE A 147 -20.12 4.65 -13.58
N SER A 148 -20.76 4.65 -14.74
CA SER A 148 -21.76 3.63 -15.10
C SER A 148 -21.15 2.27 -15.46
N ALA A 149 -19.84 2.09 -15.25
CA ALA A 149 -19.13 0.84 -15.49
C ALA A 149 -19.24 -0.10 -14.27
N PRO A 150 -19.21 -1.43 -14.46
CA PRO A 150 -19.20 -2.36 -13.34
C PRO A 150 -17.97 -2.14 -12.44
N HIS A 151 -18.17 -2.10 -11.11
CA HIS A 151 -17.08 -1.91 -10.13
C HIS A 151 -15.89 -2.86 -10.35
N ALA A 152 -16.17 -4.10 -10.75
CA ALA A 152 -15.12 -5.09 -11.05
C ALA A 152 -14.24 -4.68 -12.25
N LEU A 153 -14.82 -4.04 -13.26
CA LEU A 153 -14.12 -3.57 -14.46
C LEU A 153 -13.27 -2.35 -14.14
N VAL A 154 -13.79 -1.41 -13.34
CA VAL A 154 -13.04 -0.24 -12.84
C VAL A 154 -11.84 -0.69 -12.01
N TYR A 155 -12.06 -1.62 -11.07
CA TYR A 155 -10.99 -2.20 -10.26
C TYR A 155 -9.94 -2.89 -11.13
N PHE A 156 -10.36 -3.71 -12.09
CA PHE A 156 -9.45 -4.41 -13.01
C PHE A 156 -8.61 -3.45 -13.86
N GLY A 157 -9.22 -2.39 -14.39
CA GLY A 157 -8.50 -1.36 -15.16
C GLY A 157 -7.42 -0.66 -14.33
N ILE A 158 -7.73 -0.32 -13.07
CA ILE A 158 -6.76 0.30 -12.15
C ILE A 158 -5.61 -0.68 -11.83
N VAL A 159 -5.91 -1.97 -11.63
CA VAL A 159 -4.87 -3.00 -11.41
C VAL A 159 -3.93 -3.10 -12.61
N ILE A 160 -4.47 -3.16 -13.83
CA ILE A 160 -3.66 -3.18 -15.06
C ILE A 160 -2.77 -1.94 -15.13
N PHE A 161 -3.31 -0.75 -14.84
CA PHE A 161 -2.55 0.49 -14.80
C PHE A 161 -1.37 0.41 -13.80
N PHE A 162 -1.62 -0.04 -12.57
CA PHE A 162 -0.55 -0.18 -11.57
C PHE A 162 0.54 -1.17 -12.01
N VAL A 163 0.15 -2.33 -12.55
CA VAL A 163 1.10 -3.35 -13.01
C VAL A 163 1.89 -2.84 -14.21
N TYR A 164 1.24 -2.23 -15.19
CA TYR A 164 1.85 -1.70 -16.41
C TYR A 164 2.99 -0.72 -16.07
N PHE A 165 2.70 0.32 -15.29
CA PHE A 165 3.72 1.32 -14.93
C PHE A 165 4.79 0.83 -13.96
N LYS A 166 4.58 -0.33 -13.33
CA LYS A 166 5.60 -0.92 -12.46
C LYS A 166 6.59 -1.79 -13.21
N VAL A 167 6.13 -2.43 -14.29
CA VAL A 167 6.92 -3.35 -15.11
C VAL A 167 7.62 -2.61 -16.26
N LEU A 168 7.05 -1.51 -16.73
CA LEU A 168 7.71 -0.54 -17.61
C LEU A 168 8.95 0.07 -16.94
#